data_AF-R9HFL7-F1
#
_entry.id   AF-R9HFL7-F1
#
_cell.length_a   1.000
_cell.length_b   1.000
_cell.length_c   1.000
_cell.angle_alpha   90.00
_cell.angle_beta   90.00
_cell.angle_gamma   90.00
#
_symmetry.space_group_name_H-M   'P 1'
#
loop_
_entity.id
_entity.type
_entity.pdbx_description
1 polymer ?
#
loop_
_entity_poly.entity_id
_entity_poly.type
_entity_poly.pdbx_seq_one_letter_code
_entity_poly.pdbx_strand_id
1 'polypeptide(L)'
;MSNSLDSANVLEALVSNDRSKLSKTFGVGLFVSDGETPEQVIAKCKTYIGRYETYIANLNVVINSGEALASEIKASNLISSLSEDEKEALKGLLGF
;
A
#
# COMPACT_ATOMS: atom_id res chain seq x y z
N MET A 1 5.78 19.68 -11.19
CA MET A 1 4.42 20.26 -11.05
C MET A 1 4.08 20.29 -9.58
N SER A 2 4.07 21.47 -8.97
CA SER A 2 3.61 21.66 -7.60
C SER A 2 2.07 21.53 -7.58
N ASN A 3 1.56 20.35 -7.25
CA ASN A 3 0.18 20.20 -6.81
C ASN A 3 0.08 20.85 -5.43
N SER A 4 -0.02 22.17 -5.38
CA SER A 4 -0.55 22.85 -4.20
C SER A 4 -2.01 22.42 -4.10
N LEU A 5 -2.26 21.35 -3.37
CA LEU A 5 -3.58 21.09 -2.81
C LEU A 5 -3.82 22.23 -1.84
N ASP A 6 -4.51 23.26 -2.32
CA ASP A 6 -5.00 24.33 -1.49
C ASP A 6 -5.75 23.70 -0.30
N SER A 7 -5.50 24.20 0.91
CA SER A 7 -6.07 23.60 2.13
C SER A 7 -7.61 23.51 2.08
N ALA A 8 -8.24 24.44 1.36
CA ALA A 8 -9.67 24.43 1.03
C ALA A 8 -10.11 23.16 0.27
N ASN A 9 -9.29 22.69 -0.68
CA ASN A 9 -9.57 21.50 -1.50
C ASN A 9 -9.48 20.20 -0.69
N VAL A 10 -8.62 20.16 0.35
CA VAL A 10 -8.42 18.98 1.19
C VAL A 10 -9.61 18.76 2.13
N LEU A 11 -10.08 19.82 2.79
CA LEU A 11 -11.24 19.73 3.68
C LEU A 11 -12.53 19.46 2.90
N GLU A 12 -12.71 20.09 1.74
CA GLU A 12 -13.85 19.81 0.85
C GLU A 12 -13.87 18.33 0.45
N ALA A 13 -12.74 17.78 0.00
CA ALA A 13 -12.66 16.37 -0.37
C ALA A 13 -13.00 15.46 0.83
N LEU A 14 -12.52 15.79 2.03
CA LEU A 14 -12.75 15.01 3.24
C LEU A 14 -14.24 14.91 3.61
N VAL A 15 -14.98 16.03 3.52
CA VAL A 15 -16.41 16.07 3.88
C VAL A 15 -17.34 15.72 2.71
N SER A 16 -16.83 15.62 1.49
CA SER A 16 -17.64 15.33 0.31
C SER A 16 -18.29 13.94 0.29
N ASN A 17 -17.76 13.00 1.09
CA ASN A 17 -18.10 11.56 1.06
C ASN A 17 -18.00 10.92 -0.35
N ASP A 18 -17.36 11.61 -1.30
CA ASP A 18 -17.09 11.11 -2.64
C ASP A 18 -15.82 10.25 -2.59
N ARG A 19 -16.00 8.94 -2.77
CA ARG A 19 -14.91 7.96 -2.72
C ARG A 19 -13.81 8.23 -3.75
N SER A 20 -14.14 8.80 -4.91
CA SER A 20 -13.15 9.16 -5.93
C SER A 20 -12.33 10.36 -5.49
N LYS A 21 -12.97 11.42 -4.96
CA LYS A 21 -12.29 12.59 -4.40
C LYS A 21 -11.41 12.22 -3.21
N LEU A 22 -11.93 11.38 -2.30
CA LEU A 22 -11.20 10.89 -1.13
C LEU A 22 -9.96 10.09 -1.54
N SER A 23 -10.11 9.12 -2.45
CA SER A 23 -9.00 8.30 -2.92
C SER A 23 -7.91 9.11 -3.63
N LYS A 24 -8.30 10.12 -4.41
CA LYS A 24 -7.35 11.01 -5.11
C LYS A 24 -6.59 11.92 -4.15
N THR A 25 -7.26 12.40 -3.10
CA THR A 25 -6.70 13.39 -2.17
C THR A 25 -5.84 12.74 -1.10
N PHE A 26 -6.32 11.64 -0.53
CA PHE A 26 -5.71 11.03 0.65
C PHE A 26 -5.09 9.67 0.36
N GLY A 27 -5.29 9.08 -0.82
CA GLY A 27 -4.95 7.69 -1.08
C GLY A 27 -6.07 6.72 -0.69
N VAL A 28 -5.88 5.44 -0.96
CA VAL A 28 -6.89 4.41 -0.71
C VAL A 28 -7.05 4.17 0.80
N GLY A 29 -8.30 4.16 1.26
CA GLY A 29 -8.66 3.68 2.60
C GLY A 29 -9.12 4.76 3.57
N LEU A 30 -8.77 6.04 3.37
CA LEU A 30 -9.28 7.09 4.25
C LEU A 30 -10.74 7.40 3.89
N PHE A 31 -11.65 7.01 4.79
CA PHE A 31 -13.07 7.31 4.69
C PHE A 31 -13.55 7.94 5.99
N VAL A 32 -14.23 9.07 5.86
CA VAL A 32 -14.95 9.72 6.95
C VAL A 32 -16.42 9.34 6.83
N SER A 33 -16.99 8.83 7.90
CA SER A 33 -18.39 8.45 7.99
C SER A 33 -19.24 9.62 8.46
N ASP A 34 -20.51 9.62 8.07
CA ASP A 34 -21.49 10.56 8.60
C ASP A 34 -21.57 10.42 10.13
N GLY A 35 -21.43 11.53 10.85
CA GLY A 35 -21.52 11.58 12.31
C GLY A 35 -20.19 11.48 13.08
N GLU A 36 -19.04 11.37 12.39
CA GLU A 36 -17.75 11.46 13.07
C GLU A 36 -17.45 12.87 13.59
N THR A 37 -16.89 12.96 14.80
CA THR A 37 -16.44 14.24 15.36
C THR A 37 -15.11 14.66 14.74
N PRO A 38 -14.76 15.97 14.76
CA PRO A 38 -13.46 16.44 14.30
C PRO A 38 -12.28 15.70 14.95
N GLU A 39 -12.37 15.36 16.23
CA GLU A 39 -11.33 14.63 16.97
C GLU A 39 -11.14 13.21 16.45
N GLN A 40 -12.24 12.52 16.11
CA GLN A 40 -12.19 11.18 15.52
C GLN A 40 -11.55 11.23 14.13
N VAL A 41 -11.91 12.23 13.32
CA VAL A 41 -11.31 12.44 11.99
C VAL A 41 -9.82 12.74 12.10
N ILE A 42 -9.40 13.59 13.04
CA ILE A 42 -7.98 13.88 13.30
C ILE A 42 -7.22 12.62 13.73
N ALA A 43 -7.81 11.79 14.61
CA ALA A 43 -7.20 10.54 15.06
C ALA A 43 -7.03 9.55 13.90
N LYS A 44 -8.01 9.47 12.98
CA LYS A 44 -7.87 8.70 11.74
C LYS A 44 -6.73 9.22 10.88
N CYS A 45 -6.64 10.53 10.65
CA CYS A 45 -5.54 11.11 9.87
C CYS A 45 -4.17 10.74 10.45
N LYS A 46 -3.99 10.82 11.79
CA LYS A 46 -2.74 10.40 12.45
C LYS A 46 -2.42 8.92 12.25
N THR A 47 -3.44 8.06 12.31
CA THR A 47 -3.28 6.62 12.04
C THR A 47 -2.84 6.37 10.60
N TYR A 48 -3.41 7.09 9.65
CA TYR A 48 -3.04 7.01 8.25
C TYR A 48 -1.62 7.51 7.97
N ILE A 49 -1.17 8.56 8.67
CA ILE A 49 0.24 8.99 8.59
C ILE A 49 1.17 7.84 8.97
N GLY A 50 0.96 7.16 10.10
CA GLY A 50 1.79 6.02 10.51
C GLY A 50 1.77 4.86 9.51
N ARG A 51 0.62 4.62 8.86
CA ARG A 51 0.52 3.65 7.75
C ARG A 51 1.35 4.08 6.54
N TYR A 52 1.27 5.35 6.15
CA TYR A 52 2.06 5.86 5.02
C TYR A 52 3.55 5.82 5.30
N GLU A 53 3.99 6.17 6.52
CA GLU A 53 5.38 6.02 6.94
C GLU A 53 5.86 4.57 6.82
N THR A 54 5.04 3.61 7.22
CA THR A 54 5.34 2.17 7.08
C THR A 54 5.44 1.75 5.61
N TYR A 55 4.49 2.17 4.76
CA TYR A 55 4.55 1.87 3.33
C TYR A 55 5.76 2.50 2.66
N ILE A 56 6.08 3.74 2.98
CA ILE A 56 7.28 4.42 2.50
C ILE A 56 8.54 3.67 2.94
N ALA A 57 8.62 3.23 4.19
CA ALA A 57 9.75 2.43 4.68
C ALA A 57 9.90 1.11 3.89
N ASN A 58 8.79 0.38 3.68
CA ASN A 58 8.81 -0.86 2.90
C ASN A 58 9.25 -0.62 1.45
N LEU A 59 8.75 0.44 0.80
CA LEU A 59 9.16 0.80 -0.56
C LEU A 59 10.65 1.17 -0.61
N ASN A 60 11.16 1.88 0.40
CA ASN A 60 12.57 2.19 0.50
C ASN A 60 13.44 0.93 0.65
N VAL A 61 12.99 -0.08 1.39
CA VAL A 61 13.70 -1.38 1.44
C VAL A 61 13.81 -1.98 0.04
N VAL A 62 12.71 -2.01 -0.72
CA VAL A 62 12.69 -2.53 -2.10
C VAL A 62 13.62 -1.73 -3.01
N ILE A 63 13.54 -0.40 -2.98
CA ILE A 63 14.38 0.50 -3.81
C ILE A 63 15.88 0.24 -3.55
N ASN A 64 16.25 -0.03 -2.29
CA ASN A 64 17.65 -0.20 -1.88
C ASN A 64 18.12 -1.66 -1.84
N SER A 65 17.32 -2.61 -2.31
CA SER A 65 17.60 -4.04 -2.17
C SER A 65 18.55 -4.63 -3.23
N GLY A 66 18.77 -3.94 -4.35
CA GLY A 66 19.74 -4.33 -5.37
C GLY A 66 19.56 -5.78 -5.88
N GLU A 67 20.63 -6.58 -5.81
CA GLU A 67 20.65 -7.97 -6.28
C GLU A 67 19.68 -8.89 -5.52
N ALA A 68 19.32 -8.56 -4.28
CA ALA A 68 18.37 -9.35 -3.52
C ALA A 68 16.99 -9.37 -4.20
N LEU A 69 16.49 -8.20 -4.65
CA LEU A 69 15.22 -8.14 -5.39
C LEU A 69 15.29 -8.88 -6.73
N ALA A 70 16.41 -8.77 -7.45
CA ALA A 70 16.60 -9.51 -8.70
C ALA A 70 16.54 -11.03 -8.47
N SER A 71 17.13 -11.50 -7.37
CA SER A 71 17.13 -12.92 -6.98
C SER A 71 15.73 -13.40 -6.60
N GLU A 72 14.98 -12.63 -5.81
CA GLU A 72 13.60 -12.94 -5.43
C GLU A 72 12.66 -13.00 -6.64
N ILE A 73 12.76 -12.03 -7.56
CA ILE A 73 11.98 -12.02 -8.80
C ILE A 73 12.30 -13.26 -9.64
N LYS A 74 13.59 -13.62 -9.77
CA LYS A 74 14.01 -14.81 -10.52
C LYS A 74 13.49 -16.10 -9.89
N ALA A 75 13.57 -16.22 -8.56
CA ALA A 75 13.06 -17.37 -7.83
C ALA A 75 11.54 -17.51 -7.99
N SER A 76 10.78 -16.41 -7.83
CA SER A 76 9.33 -16.39 -8.01
C SER A 76 8.93 -16.83 -9.42
N ASN A 77 9.57 -16.28 -10.46
CA ASN A 77 9.30 -16.63 -11.85
C ASN A 77 9.60 -18.10 -12.15
N LEU A 78 10.71 -18.64 -11.60
CA LEU A 78 11.05 -20.04 -11.75
C LEU A 78 9.95 -20.94 -11.17
N ILE A 79 9.55 -20.68 -9.92
CA ILE A 79 8.50 -21.46 -9.24
C ILE A 79 7.17 -21.40 -10.01
N SER A 80 6.79 -20.23 -10.52
CA SER A 80 5.57 -20.07 -11.32
C SER A 80 5.62 -20.78 -12.67
N SER A 81 6.83 -21.03 -13.21
CA SER A 81 7.01 -21.73 -14.49
C SER A 81 6.97 -23.26 -14.37
N LEU A 82 7.10 -23.81 -13.16
CA LEU A 82 7.07 -25.25 -12.93
C LEU A 82 5.68 -25.83 -13.19
N SER A 83 5.64 -27.01 -13.80
CA SER A 83 4.46 -27.88 -13.82
C SER A 83 4.10 -28.39 -12.41
N GLU A 84 2.90 -28.93 -12.25
CA GLU A 84 2.48 -29.48 -10.95
C GLU A 84 3.35 -30.66 -10.50
N ASP A 85 3.78 -31.53 -11.43
CA ASP A 85 4.70 -32.64 -11.12
C ASP A 85 6.07 -32.13 -10.64
N GLU A 86 6.60 -31.07 -11.26
CA GLU A 86 7.86 -30.44 -10.85
C GLU A 86 7.74 -29.73 -9.50
N LYS A 87 6.59 -29.11 -9.20
CA LYS A 87 6.32 -28.54 -7.88
C LYS A 87 6.25 -29.63 -6.82
N GLU A 88 5.65 -30.77 -7.12
CA GLU A 88 5.54 -31.88 -6.17
C GLU A 88 6.91 -32.54 -5.91
N ALA A 89 7.72 -32.71 -6.96
CA ALA A 89 9.11 -33.14 -6.81
C ALA A 89 9.94 -32.15 -5.96
N LEU A 90 9.74 -30.84 -6.17
CA LEU A 90 10.41 -29.80 -5.39
C LEU A 90 10.00 -29.84 -3.90
N LYS A 91 8.70 -30.03 -3.59
CA LYS A 91 8.24 -30.21 -2.21
C LYS A 91 8.91 -31.42 -1.54
N GLY A 92 8.96 -32.55 -2.25
CA GLY A 92 9.63 -33.76 -1.77
C GLY A 92 11.12 -33.55 -1.49
N LEU A 93 11.83 -32.77 -2.32
CA LEU A 93 13.23 -32.41 -2.08
C LEU A 93 13.43 -31.49 -0.87
N LEU A 94 12.47 -30.59 -0.62
CA LEU A 94 12.50 -29.65 0.50
C LEU A 94 11.93 -30.23 1.81
N GLY A 95 11.31 -31.41 1.77
CA GLY A 95 10.70 -32.07 2.92
C GLY A 95 9.36 -31.47 3.35
N PHE A 96 8.61 -30.89 2.41
CA PHE A 96 7.22 -30.44 2.61
C PHE A 96 6.21 -31.56 2.29
#